data_AF-A0A851GXH1-F1
#
_entry.id   AF-A0A851GXH1-F1
#
_cell.length_a   1.000
_cell.length_b   1.000
_cell.length_c   1.000
_cell.angle_alpha   90.00
_cell.angle_beta   90.00
_cell.angle_gamma   90.00
#
_symmetry.space_group_name_H-M   'P 1'
#
loop_
_entity.id
_entity.type
_entity.pdbx_description
1 polymer ?
#
loop_
_entity_poly.entity_id
_entity_poly.type
_entity_poly.pdbx_seq_one_letter_code
_entity_poly.pdbx_strand_id
1 'polypeptide(L)'
;MATLSFPNGFESWHESHFKFVEIIIRSLDTEGSYPHHIHSTKGTGGLYELTHDLTNQFEQLNTGREWNGEFFDEVEAFANNFFQQQPV
;
A
#
# COMPACT_ATOMS: atom_id res chain seq x y z
N MET A 1 4.05 -4.83 20.38
CA MET A 1 3.08 -4.69 19.29
C MET A 1 3.13 -3.25 18.83
N ALA A 2 3.33 -2.99 17.52
CA ALA A 2 3.25 -1.63 17.02
C ALA A 2 1.80 -1.15 17.23
N THR A 3 1.64 0.00 17.88
CA THR A 3 0.33 0.61 18.09
C THR A 3 -0.19 1.07 16.74
N LEU A 4 -1.39 0.62 16.36
CA LEU A 4 -2.07 1.11 15.16
C LEU A 4 -2.27 2.63 15.31
N SER A 5 -1.70 3.39 14.39
CA SER A 5 -1.85 4.85 14.30
C SER A 5 -2.71 5.16 13.10
N PHE A 6 -3.81 5.87 13.33
CA PHE A 6 -4.76 6.29 12.29
C PHE A 6 -4.77 7.82 12.21
N PRO A 7 -3.73 8.46 11.64
CA PRO A 7 -3.58 9.91 11.67
C PRO A 7 -4.72 10.65 10.97
N ASN A 8 -5.38 10.02 9.99
CA ASN A 8 -6.56 10.56 9.29
C ASN A 8 -7.86 9.84 9.67
N GLY A 9 -7.85 9.06 10.76
CA GLY A 9 -8.98 8.22 11.18
C GLY A 9 -9.02 6.85 10.51
N PHE A 10 -9.79 5.94 11.11
CA PHE A 10 -9.87 4.55 10.66
C PHE A 10 -10.47 4.41 9.26
N GLU A 11 -11.47 5.23 8.90
CA GLU A 11 -12.11 5.16 7.59
C GLU A 11 -11.13 5.48 6.45
N SER A 12 -10.35 6.57 6.58
CA SER A 12 -9.29 6.90 5.60
C SER A 12 -8.30 5.75 5.46
N TRP A 13 -7.83 5.22 6.59
CA TRP A 13 -6.91 4.08 6.59
C TRP A 13 -7.51 2.86 5.90
N HIS A 14 -8.78 2.54 6.18
CA HIS A 14 -9.47 1.40 5.59
C HIS A 14 -9.66 1.55 4.07
N GLU A 15 -10.02 2.75 3.60
CA GLU A 15 -10.11 3.07 2.17
C GLU A 15 -8.75 2.94 1.47
N SER A 16 -7.70 3.52 2.06
CA SER A 16 -6.31 3.39 1.59
C SER A 16 -5.88 1.92 1.56
N HIS A 17 -6.17 1.17 2.62
CA HIS A 17 -5.83 -0.26 2.72
C HIS A 17 -6.46 -1.07 1.59
N PHE A 18 -7.77 -0.90 1.37
CA PHE A 18 -8.48 -1.58 0.30
C PHE A 18 -7.84 -1.29 -1.07
N LYS A 19 -7.47 -0.03 -1.31
CA LYS A 19 -6.82 0.35 -2.58
C LYS A 19 -5.44 -0.26 -2.76
N PHE A 20 -4.62 -0.32 -1.71
CA PHE A 20 -3.35 -1.02 -1.77
C PHE A 20 -3.50 -2.52 -2.02
N VAL A 21 -4.50 -3.19 -1.41
CA VAL A 21 -4.81 -4.59 -1.73
C VAL A 21 -5.12 -4.75 -3.21
N GLU A 22 -6.01 -3.91 -3.76
CA GLU A 22 -6.40 -3.97 -5.17
C GLU A 22 -5.18 -3.84 -6.11
N ILE A 23 -4.29 -2.87 -5.84
CA ILE A 23 -3.06 -2.64 -6.61
C ILE A 23 -2.10 -3.83 -6.48
N ILE A 24 -1.91 -4.36 -5.28
CA ILE A 24 -1.04 -5.52 -5.03
C ILE A 24 -1.55 -6.73 -5.82
N ILE A 25 -2.84 -7.05 -5.75
CA ILE A 25 -3.42 -8.19 -6.45
C ILE A 25 -3.24 -8.05 -7.96
N ARG A 26 -3.52 -6.87 -8.54
CA ARG A 26 -3.26 -6.59 -9.96
C ARG A 26 -1.77 -6.78 -10.33
N SER A 27 -0.86 -6.46 -9.42
CA SER A 27 0.58 -6.54 -9.65
C SER A 27 1.13 -7.97 -9.57
N LEU A 28 0.43 -8.91 -8.91
CA LEU A 28 0.86 -10.30 -8.80
C LEU A 28 0.93 -11.02 -10.14
N ASP A 29 0.07 -10.63 -11.08
CA ASP A 29 0.02 -11.17 -12.45
C ASP A 29 1.21 -10.72 -13.31
N THR A 30 1.98 -9.73 -12.84
CA THR A 30 3.20 -9.26 -13.49
C THR A 30 4.42 -9.95 -12.89
N GLU A 31 4.97 -10.94 -13.60
CA GLU A 31 6.19 -11.62 -13.18
C GLU A 31 7.35 -10.64 -13.01
N GLY A 32 8.11 -10.79 -11.92
CA GLY A 32 9.19 -9.86 -11.56
C GLY A 32 8.73 -8.53 -10.96
N SER A 33 7.44 -8.32 -10.69
CA SER A 33 7.00 -7.18 -9.87
C SER A 33 7.40 -7.38 -8.40
N TYR A 34 7.54 -6.29 -7.65
CA TYR A 34 7.86 -6.39 -6.22
C TYR A 34 6.80 -7.19 -5.41
N PRO A 35 5.49 -6.96 -5.60
CA PRO A 35 4.47 -7.82 -5.00
C PRO A 35 4.60 -9.30 -5.38
N HIS A 36 4.91 -9.60 -6.65
CA HIS A 36 5.16 -10.96 -7.10
C HIS A 36 6.35 -11.59 -6.37
N HIS A 37 7.47 -10.86 -6.22
CA HIS A 37 8.63 -11.32 -5.46
C HIS A 37 8.32 -11.58 -3.99
N ILE A 38 7.60 -10.67 -3.33
CA ILE A 38 7.17 -10.85 -1.94
C ILE A 38 6.28 -12.07 -1.80
N HIS A 39 5.34 -12.27 -2.71
CA HIS A 39 4.48 -13.44 -2.69
C HIS A 39 5.28 -14.74 -2.89
N SER A 40 6.22 -14.76 -3.83
CA SER A 40 7.07 -15.93 -4.11
C SER A 40 8.02 -16.29 -2.96
N THR A 41 8.46 -15.30 -2.17
CA THR A 41 9.43 -15.51 -1.07
C THR A 41 8.80 -15.66 0.30
N LYS A 42 7.67 -14.98 0.56
CA LYS A 42 7.01 -14.91 1.88
C LYS A 42 5.54 -15.35 1.86
N GLY A 43 5.00 -15.73 0.70
CA GLY A 43 3.61 -16.13 0.54
C GLY A 43 2.62 -14.99 0.84
N THR A 44 1.37 -15.36 1.10
CA THR A 44 0.29 -14.41 1.43
C THR A 44 0.58 -13.59 2.70
N GLY A 45 1.29 -14.16 3.68
CA GLY A 45 1.67 -13.45 4.91
C GLY A 45 2.50 -12.20 4.62
N GLY A 46 3.46 -12.29 3.69
CA GLY A 46 4.25 -11.13 3.25
C GLY A 46 3.42 -10.05 2.56
N LEU A 47 2.31 -10.42 1.90
CA LEU A 47 1.40 -9.45 1.30
C LEU A 47 0.57 -8.71 2.35
N TYR A 48 0.21 -9.37 3.46
CA TYR A 48 -0.45 -8.69 4.59
C TYR A 48 0.46 -7.63 5.20
N GLU A 49 1.72 -7.98 5.44
CA GLU A 49 2.74 -7.05 5.94
C GLU A 49 2.94 -5.88 4.96
N LEU A 50 3.13 -6.18 3.66
CA LEU A 50 3.32 -5.16 2.63
C LEU A 50 2.15 -4.18 2.57
N THR A 51 0.92 -4.67 2.55
CA THR A 51 -0.27 -3.81 2.46
C THR A 51 -0.40 -2.94 3.70
N HIS A 52 -0.21 -3.51 4.89
CA HIS A 52 -0.23 -2.77 6.15
C HIS A 52 0.81 -1.64 6.17
N ASP A 53 2.04 -1.94 5.74
CA ASP A 53 3.14 -0.97 5.75
C ASP A 53 2.95 0.14 4.72
N LEU A 54 2.46 -0.17 3.51
CA LEU A 54 2.09 0.84 2.51
C LEU A 54 0.99 1.76 3.03
N THR A 55 -0.06 1.18 3.61
CA THR A 55 -1.19 1.94 4.15
C THR A 55 -0.72 2.91 5.23
N ASN A 56 0.05 2.43 6.21
CA ASN A 56 0.56 3.27 7.29
C ASN A 56 1.48 4.37 6.79
N GLN A 57 2.39 4.07 5.85
CA GLN A 57 3.28 5.07 5.28
C GLN A 57 2.52 6.14 4.50
N PHE A 58 1.56 5.74 3.67
CA PHE A 58 0.74 6.66 2.90
C PHE A 58 -0.09 7.59 3.80
N GLU A 59 -0.75 7.04 4.81
CA GLU A 59 -1.54 7.80 5.79
C GLU A 59 -0.68 8.77 6.61
N GLN A 60 0.52 8.34 7.00
CA GLN A 60 1.46 9.17 7.74
C GLN A 60 2.02 10.33 6.89
N LEU A 61 2.26 10.09 5.59
CA LEU A 61 2.73 11.11 4.66
C LEU A 61 1.65 12.13 4.31
N ASN A 62 0.38 11.72 4.30
CA ASN A 62 -0.76 12.56 3.95
C ASN A 62 -1.60 12.96 5.17
N THR A 63 -0.97 13.09 6.35
CA THR A 63 -1.68 13.45 7.58
C THR A 63 -2.38 14.82 7.45
N GLY A 64 -3.69 14.85 7.70
CA GLY A 64 -4.54 16.03 7.62
C GLY A 64 -4.82 16.51 6.18
N ARG A 65 -4.46 15.71 5.16
CA ARG A 65 -4.76 16.05 3.76
C ARG A 65 -6.24 15.83 3.48
N GLU A 66 -6.86 16.83 2.86
CA GLU A 66 -8.20 16.69 2.28
C GLU A 66 -8.07 16.38 0.79
N TRP A 67 -8.78 15.36 0.34
CA TRP A 67 -8.77 14.91 -1.06
C TRP A 67 -9.84 15.66 -1.86
N ASN A 68 -9.47 16.18 -3.03
CA ASN A 68 -10.34 16.88 -3.97
C ASN A 68 -10.51 16.08 -5.29
N GLY A 69 -10.60 14.76 -5.17
CA GLY A 69 -10.79 13.82 -6.27
C GLY A 69 -9.53 13.10 -6.75
N GLU A 70 -8.35 13.48 -6.25
CA GLU A 70 -7.06 12.90 -6.66
C GLU A 70 -6.62 11.66 -5.85
N PHE A 71 -7.39 11.26 -4.83
CA PHE A 71 -7.00 10.21 -3.88
C PHE A 71 -6.51 8.92 -4.56
N PHE A 72 -7.25 8.43 -5.56
CA PHE A 72 -6.88 7.16 -6.23
C PHE A 72 -5.59 7.29 -7.03
N ASP A 73 -5.42 8.40 -7.75
CA ASP A 73 -4.21 8.65 -8.53
C ASP A 73 -2.97 8.75 -7.62
N GLU A 74 -3.13 9.38 -6.46
CA GLU A 74 -2.05 9.52 -5.47
C GLU A 74 -1.68 8.19 -4.81
N VAL A 75 -2.66 7.32 -4.52
CA VAL A 75 -2.41 5.97 -3.99
C VAL A 75 -1.69 5.11 -5.04
N GLU A 76 -2.13 5.15 -6.30
CA GLU A 76 -1.51 4.37 -7.38
C GLU A 76 -0.09 4.88 -7.69
N ALA A 77 0.11 6.20 -7.73
CA ALA A 77 1.43 6.81 -7.89
C ALA A 77 2.37 6.43 -6.73
N PHE A 78 1.89 6.48 -5.48
CA PHE A 78 2.67 6.08 -4.32
C PHE A 78 3.10 4.61 -4.39
N ALA A 79 2.17 3.69 -4.69
CA ALA A 79 2.47 2.26 -4.80
C ALA A 79 3.50 1.98 -5.91
N ASN A 80 3.31 2.55 -7.09
CA ASN A 80 4.21 2.34 -8.23
C ASN A 80 5.62 2.86 -7.93
N ASN A 81 5.73 4.06 -7.36
CA ASN A 81 7.02 4.63 -6.95
C ASN A 81 7.68 3.76 -5.87
N PHE A 82 6.90 3.25 -4.90
CA PHE A 82 7.41 2.37 -3.87
C PHE A 82 7.99 1.08 -4.47
N PHE A 83 7.22 0.40 -5.34
CA PHE A 83 7.64 -0.87 -5.95
C PHE A 83 8.90 -0.73 -6.81
N GLN A 84 9.03 0.35 -7.58
CA GLN A 84 10.20 0.60 -8.43
C GLN A 84 11.50 0.83 -7.65
N GLN A 85 11.40 1.23 -6.39
CA GLN A 85 12.56 1.46 -5.52
C GLN A 85 13.02 0.20 -4.78
N GLN A 86 12.21 -0.86 -4.77
CA GLN A 86 12.56 -2.09 -4.07
C GLN A 86 13.43 -2.98 -4.96
N PRO A 87 14.43 -3.67 -4.38
CA PRO A 87 15.13 -4.72 -5.09
C PRO A 87 14.18 -5.90 -5.34
N VAL A 88 14.25 -6.48 -6.54
CA VAL A 88 13.43 -7.61 -6.97
C VAL A 88 14.30 -8.78 -7.42
#